data_AF-A0A520H3G0-F1
#
_entry.id   AF-A0A520H3G0-F1
#
_cell.length_a   1.000
_cell.length_b   1.000
_cell.length_c   1.000
_cell.angle_alpha   90.00
_cell.angle_beta   90.00
_cell.angle_gamma   90.00
#
_symmetry.space_group_name_H-M   'P 1'
#
loop_
_entity.id
_entity.type
_entity.pdbx_description
1 polymer ?
#
loop_
_entity_poly.entity_id
_entity_poly.type
_entity_poly.pdbx_seq_one_letter_code
_entity_poly.pdbx_strand_id
1 'polypeptide(L)'
;QYDGAYRDYWEMVMDAPKSLSAESFQFKNKSYSFQRYQKQFQNRTFDSYYLDIHSGWERKEIESILLTLRDKTVFVEDEGLKRIDLNNQPVLLDKLLKRHFSLFPVYAIKAPAKSLLITKGNTATPVIGDVAETPFEINLRAFMQSHQKLATVEFGSEPSAYIKTLREYRVLDFEKADLSEFDKMIREESFPVNQENEKNLLLKDAELIVQESDAQSTGKAPDHLFRLFAYSRVMKAIGETGVTEVQEEDSIMNTASEAHIVTPVSSLIVLETQADYDRFQIHDKPDHLKNAAINQTGAAPEPHEWVLIILCVLMLAYARFRTPIQSMLWVKRLVSRFGMLTGNTRSISWVWR
;
A
#
# COMPACT_ATOMS: atom_id res chain seq x y z
N GLN A 1 -0.56 0.54 41.92
CA GLN A 1 0.35 1.07 40.89
C GLN A 1 0.22 0.17 39.69
N TYR A 2 -0.23 0.70 38.56
CA TYR A 2 -0.33 -0.02 37.30
C TYR A 2 0.96 0.28 36.54
N ASP A 3 1.86 -0.70 36.42
CA ASP A 3 3.09 -0.57 35.63
C ASP A 3 2.70 -0.60 34.16
N GLY A 4 2.63 0.59 33.56
CA GLY A 4 2.35 0.80 32.13
C GLY A 4 3.51 0.35 31.26
N ALA A 5 3.75 -0.97 31.17
CA ALA A 5 4.68 -1.55 30.21
C ALA A 5 4.05 -1.50 28.81
N TYR A 6 4.15 -0.33 28.17
CA TYR A 6 3.87 -0.18 26.74
C TYR A 6 4.77 -1.14 25.96
N ARG A 7 4.16 -1.98 25.12
CA ARG A 7 4.86 -2.86 24.18
C ARG A 7 4.77 -2.21 22.80
N ASP A 8 5.84 -1.54 22.40
CA ASP A 8 5.95 -0.79 21.14
C ASP A 8 5.77 -1.68 19.90
N TYR A 9 5.94 -3.00 20.05
CA TYR A 9 5.84 -3.95 18.96
C TYR A 9 4.82 -5.04 19.30
N TRP A 10 3.79 -5.12 18.45
CA TRP A 10 2.86 -6.23 18.38
C TRP A 10 2.75 -6.69 16.94
N GLU A 11 2.61 -7.98 16.74
CA GLU A 11 2.36 -8.60 15.44
C GLU A 11 1.13 -9.48 15.57
N MET A 12 0.29 -9.47 14.54
CA MET A 12 -0.86 -10.36 14.43
C MET A 12 -0.68 -11.21 13.19
N VAL A 13 -0.65 -12.53 13.39
CA VAL A 13 -0.66 -13.50 12.30
C VAL A 13 -2.07 -14.07 12.21
N MET A 14 -2.63 -14.05 11.01
CA MET A 14 -3.92 -14.67 10.72
C MET A 14 -3.71 -15.77 9.68
N ASP A 15 -4.32 -16.92 9.92
CA ASP A 15 -4.32 -18.00 8.94
C ASP A 15 -5.11 -17.57 7.71
N ALA A 16 -4.44 -17.56 6.56
CA ALA A 16 -5.10 -17.28 5.30
C ALA A 16 -6.14 -18.39 5.00
N PRO A 17 -7.30 -18.03 4.41
CA PRO A 17 -8.29 -19.03 4.01
C PRO A 17 -7.68 -20.05 3.04
N LYS A 18 -8.03 -21.33 3.21
CA LYS A 18 -7.45 -22.45 2.46
C LYS A 18 -7.67 -22.37 0.94
N SER A 19 -8.74 -21.70 0.50
CA SER A 19 -9.09 -21.53 -0.89
C SER A 19 -9.36 -20.06 -1.21
N LEU A 20 -8.88 -19.63 -2.37
CA LEU A 20 -9.22 -18.35 -2.94
C LEU A 20 -10.70 -18.33 -3.32
N SER A 21 -11.36 -17.20 -3.13
CA SER A 21 -12.76 -17.04 -3.55
C SER A 21 -12.88 -17.17 -5.07
N ALA A 22 -13.85 -17.95 -5.53
CA ALA A 22 -14.20 -18.05 -6.95
C ALA A 22 -15.23 -16.99 -7.38
N GLU A 23 -15.64 -16.12 -6.45
CA GLU A 23 -16.57 -15.04 -6.70
C GLU A 23 -15.95 -13.99 -7.63
N SER A 24 -16.81 -13.36 -8.43
CA SER A 24 -16.45 -12.26 -9.32
C SER A 24 -17.17 -10.96 -8.98
N PHE A 25 -16.57 -9.82 -9.30
CA PHE A 25 -17.20 -8.51 -9.22
C PHE A 25 -17.61 -8.05 -10.62
N GLN A 26 -18.83 -7.52 -10.77
CA GLN A 26 -19.30 -6.99 -12.05
C GLN A 26 -19.32 -5.47 -12.08
N PHE A 27 -18.83 -4.88 -13.17
CA PHE A 27 -18.94 -3.45 -13.43
C PHE A 27 -18.95 -3.18 -14.93
N LYS A 28 -19.93 -2.40 -15.42
CA LYS A 28 -20.07 -2.02 -16.84
C LYS A 28 -19.91 -3.18 -17.83
N ASN A 29 -20.65 -4.27 -17.63
CA ASN A 29 -20.62 -5.50 -18.44
C ASN A 29 -19.29 -6.28 -18.43
N LYS A 30 -18.36 -5.92 -17.55
CA LYS A 30 -17.13 -6.66 -17.31
C LYS A 30 -17.20 -7.37 -15.97
N SER A 31 -16.49 -8.47 -15.88
CA SER A 31 -16.35 -9.26 -14.67
C SER A 31 -14.88 -9.37 -14.27
N TYR A 32 -14.61 -9.19 -12.97
CA TYR A 32 -13.27 -9.24 -12.38
C TYR A 32 -13.22 -10.35 -11.34
N SER A 33 -12.21 -11.21 -11.42
CA SER A 33 -12.02 -12.32 -10.47
C SER A 33 -10.55 -12.54 -10.15
N PHE A 34 -10.26 -13.24 -9.05
CA PHE A 34 -8.90 -13.64 -8.72
C PHE A 34 -8.56 -15.02 -9.28
N GLN A 35 -7.29 -15.18 -9.63
CA GLN A 35 -6.65 -16.46 -9.87
C GLN A 35 -5.33 -16.50 -9.07
N ARG A 36 -4.93 -17.68 -8.61
CA ARG A 36 -3.59 -17.87 -8.01
C ARG A 36 -2.52 -17.74 -9.10
N TYR A 37 -1.52 -16.90 -8.85
CA TYR A 37 -0.34 -16.82 -9.69
C TYR A 37 0.50 -18.08 -9.55
N GLN A 38 0.87 -18.68 -10.69
CA GLN A 38 1.84 -19.77 -10.72
C GLN A 38 3.05 -19.28 -11.52
N LYS A 39 4.19 -19.15 -10.85
CA LYS A 39 5.42 -18.69 -11.49
C LYS A 39 5.81 -19.65 -12.62
N GLN A 40 5.94 -19.10 -13.82
CA GLN A 40 6.40 -19.80 -15.01
C GLN A 40 7.75 -19.23 -15.41
N PHE A 41 8.64 -20.08 -15.90
CA PHE A 41 9.97 -19.70 -16.34
C PHE A 41 10.10 -19.84 -17.85
N GLN A 42 10.85 -18.92 -18.46
CA GLN A 42 11.25 -19.00 -19.85
C GLN A 42 12.77 -18.96 -19.94
N ASN A 43 13.32 -19.57 -20.99
CA ASN A 43 14.74 -19.43 -21.29
C ASN A 43 15.02 -17.98 -21.67
N ARG A 44 15.91 -17.32 -20.93
CA ARG A 44 16.32 -15.94 -21.14
C ARG A 44 17.78 -15.79 -20.75
N THR A 45 18.61 -15.50 -21.75
CA THR A 45 20.03 -15.21 -21.57
C THR A 45 20.26 -13.71 -21.57
N PHE A 46 21.21 -13.25 -20.75
CA PHE A 46 21.61 -11.84 -20.69
C PHE A 46 23.05 -11.68 -21.16
N ASP A 47 23.28 -10.67 -22.00
CA ASP A 47 24.60 -10.34 -22.55
C ASP A 47 25.38 -9.43 -21.58
N SER A 48 24.67 -8.66 -20.75
CA SER A 48 25.25 -7.69 -19.83
C SER A 48 24.48 -7.60 -18.53
N TYR A 49 25.22 -7.44 -17.44
CA TYR A 49 24.71 -7.40 -16.09
C TYR A 49 25.08 -6.06 -15.47
N TYR A 50 24.15 -5.45 -14.76
CA TYR A 50 24.30 -4.15 -14.14
C TYR A 50 24.07 -4.31 -12.65
N LEU A 51 25.06 -3.97 -11.85
CA LEU A 51 24.98 -4.10 -10.40
C LEU A 51 24.84 -2.72 -9.78
N ASP A 52 23.74 -2.50 -9.10
CA ASP A 52 23.45 -1.30 -8.37
C ASP A 52 23.99 -1.41 -6.93
N ILE A 53 25.04 -0.66 -6.60
CA ILE A 53 25.77 -0.79 -5.34
C ILE A 53 25.64 0.47 -4.49
N HIS A 54 25.28 0.27 -3.22
CA HIS A 54 25.18 1.27 -2.17
C HIS A 54 25.35 0.59 -0.80
N SER A 55 25.26 1.36 0.29
CA SER A 55 25.52 0.90 1.66
C SER A 55 24.52 -0.12 2.21
N GLY A 56 23.40 -0.38 1.53
CA GLY A 56 22.44 -1.43 1.91
C GLY A 56 22.89 -2.84 1.52
N TRP A 57 23.97 -2.96 0.74
CA TRP A 57 24.61 -4.25 0.45
C TRP A 57 25.68 -4.62 1.45
N GLU A 58 25.80 -5.90 1.75
CA GLU A 58 26.99 -6.45 2.36
C GLU A 58 28.01 -6.82 1.28
N ARG A 59 29.30 -6.56 1.57
CA ARG A 59 30.40 -6.92 0.66
C ARG A 59 30.35 -8.38 0.22
N LYS A 60 30.06 -9.30 1.14
CA LYS A 60 29.99 -10.73 0.87
C LYS A 60 28.87 -11.11 -0.11
N GLU A 61 27.75 -10.39 -0.08
CA GLU A 61 26.65 -10.59 -1.04
C GLU A 61 27.11 -10.21 -2.44
N ILE A 62 27.75 -9.04 -2.59
CA ILE A 62 28.28 -8.58 -3.87
C ILE A 62 29.34 -9.54 -4.41
N GLU A 63 30.28 -9.96 -3.56
CA GLU A 63 31.31 -10.94 -3.95
C GLU A 63 30.70 -12.27 -4.41
N SER A 64 29.61 -12.71 -3.78
CA SER A 64 28.88 -13.91 -4.19
C SER A 64 28.21 -13.72 -5.56
N ILE A 65 27.56 -12.58 -5.80
CA ILE A 65 26.96 -12.24 -7.10
C ILE A 65 28.04 -12.20 -8.19
N LEU A 66 29.17 -11.56 -7.93
CA LEU A 66 30.28 -11.48 -8.88
C LEU A 66 30.89 -12.85 -9.17
N LEU A 67 30.93 -13.76 -8.18
CA LEU A 67 31.38 -15.12 -8.38
C LEU A 67 30.43 -15.91 -9.31
N THR A 68 29.11 -15.76 -9.14
CA THR A 68 28.10 -16.33 -10.04
C THR A 68 28.24 -15.76 -11.46
N LEU A 69 28.63 -14.48 -11.58
CA LEU A 69 28.77 -13.76 -12.85
C LEU A 69 30.21 -13.72 -13.41
N ARG A 70 31.14 -14.54 -12.90
CA ARG A 70 32.58 -14.42 -13.21
C ARG A 70 32.93 -14.44 -14.71
N ASP A 71 32.13 -15.15 -15.50
CA ASP A 71 32.32 -15.32 -16.96
C ASP A 71 31.43 -14.37 -17.78
N LYS A 72 30.79 -13.39 -17.11
CA LYS A 72 29.83 -12.45 -17.70
C LYS A 72 30.34 -11.01 -17.63
N THR A 73 29.79 -10.14 -18.47
CA THR A 73 30.13 -8.71 -18.46
C THR A 73 29.28 -7.98 -17.42
N VAL A 74 29.92 -7.50 -16.36
CA VAL A 74 29.26 -6.78 -15.26
C VAL A 74 29.64 -5.30 -15.27
N PHE A 75 28.66 -4.42 -15.11
CA PHE A 75 28.81 -2.97 -15.03
C PHE A 75 28.28 -2.43 -13.71
N VAL A 76 28.87 -1.33 -13.25
CA VAL A 76 28.37 -0.51 -12.13
C VAL A 76 28.27 0.96 -12.56
N GLU A 77 27.45 1.72 -11.88
CA GLU A 77 27.40 3.18 -12.03
C GLU A 77 28.45 3.82 -11.12
N ASP A 78 29.38 4.58 -11.72
CA ASP A 78 30.26 5.49 -11.00
C ASP A 78 30.67 6.67 -11.89
N GLU A 79 29.85 7.73 -11.91
CA GLU A 79 30.01 8.86 -12.84
C GLU A 79 29.92 8.38 -14.29
N GLY A 80 28.99 7.46 -14.53
CA GLY A 80 28.87 6.69 -15.77
C GLY A 80 29.12 5.19 -15.58
N LEU A 81 28.72 4.41 -16.59
CA LEU A 81 28.80 2.94 -16.52
C LEU A 81 30.24 2.45 -16.68
N LYS A 82 30.78 1.81 -15.66
CA LYS A 82 32.12 1.20 -15.64
C LYS A 82 32.01 -0.32 -15.56
N ARG A 83 32.78 -1.01 -16.40
CA ARG A 83 32.89 -2.48 -16.33
C ARG A 83 33.72 -2.87 -15.10
N ILE A 84 33.23 -3.85 -14.32
CA ILE A 84 34.00 -4.45 -13.24
C ILE A 84 35.03 -5.43 -13.81
N ASP A 85 36.25 -5.38 -13.29
CA ASP A 85 37.30 -6.38 -13.47
C ASP A 85 38.09 -6.59 -12.17
N LEU A 86 39.01 -7.56 -12.17
CA LEU A 86 39.81 -7.91 -10.98
C LEU A 86 40.72 -6.76 -10.49
N ASN A 87 41.08 -5.82 -11.36
CA ASN A 87 41.97 -4.71 -11.00
C ASN A 87 41.20 -3.56 -10.35
N ASN A 88 39.99 -3.27 -10.83
CA ASN A 88 39.20 -2.13 -10.36
C ASN A 88 38.18 -2.49 -9.27
N GLN A 89 37.82 -3.77 -9.12
CA GLN A 89 36.76 -4.22 -8.21
C GLN A 89 36.98 -3.74 -6.76
N PRO A 90 38.14 -3.93 -6.11
CA PRO A 90 38.29 -3.56 -4.70
C PRO A 90 38.05 -2.07 -4.46
N VAL A 91 38.59 -1.23 -5.35
CA VAL A 91 38.48 0.24 -5.26
C VAL A 91 37.04 0.71 -5.53
N LEU A 92 36.38 0.12 -6.54
CA LEU A 92 34.98 0.44 -6.83
C LEU A 92 34.07 0.04 -5.67
N LEU A 93 34.23 -1.17 -5.11
CA LEU A 93 33.42 -1.61 -3.98
C LEU A 93 33.62 -0.72 -2.74
N ASP A 94 34.86 -0.34 -2.42
CA ASP A 94 35.16 0.58 -1.31
C ASP A 94 34.51 1.95 -1.47
N LYS A 95 34.40 2.46 -2.71
CA LYS A 95 33.74 3.74 -3.02
C LYS A 95 32.22 3.60 -2.96
N LEU A 96 31.66 2.62 -3.66
CA LEU A 96 30.22 2.49 -3.88
C LEU A 96 29.46 2.07 -2.61
N LEU A 97 30.04 1.21 -1.78
CA LEU A 97 29.43 0.79 -0.50
C LEU A 97 29.32 1.93 0.53
N LYS A 98 29.96 3.08 0.29
CA LYS A 98 29.82 4.28 1.15
C LYS A 98 28.63 5.15 0.77
N ARG A 99 28.00 4.91 -0.40
CA ARG A 99 26.85 5.69 -0.85
C ARG A 99 25.62 5.30 -0.05
N HIS A 100 24.90 6.27 0.53
CA HIS A 100 23.69 5.99 1.30
C HIS A 100 22.55 5.42 0.46
N PHE A 101 22.50 5.78 -0.83
CA PHE A 101 21.52 5.28 -1.80
C PHE A 101 22.12 5.31 -3.19
N SER A 102 21.38 4.75 -4.14
CA SER A 102 21.69 4.84 -5.56
C SER A 102 20.42 5.16 -6.35
N LEU A 103 20.57 6.01 -7.36
CA LEU A 103 19.58 6.25 -8.41
C LEU A 103 20.17 5.72 -9.71
N PHE A 104 20.11 4.40 -9.87
CA PHE A 104 20.76 3.74 -11.01
C PHE A 104 20.14 4.23 -12.33
N PRO A 105 20.93 4.76 -13.28
CA PRO A 105 20.41 5.35 -14.51
C PRO A 105 20.02 4.24 -15.49
N VAL A 106 18.80 3.70 -15.35
CA VAL A 106 18.29 2.62 -16.23
C VAL A 106 18.30 3.00 -17.70
N TYR A 107 18.14 4.30 -18.01
CA TYR A 107 18.23 4.85 -19.37
C TYR A 107 19.64 4.76 -19.98
N ALA A 108 20.69 4.58 -19.17
CA ALA A 108 22.06 4.42 -19.65
C ALA A 108 22.38 2.97 -20.05
N ILE A 109 21.51 2.01 -19.69
CA ILE A 109 21.69 0.59 -20.00
C ILE A 109 21.58 0.36 -21.50
N LYS A 110 22.63 -0.23 -22.08
CA LYS A 110 22.65 -0.59 -23.50
C LYS A 110 21.90 -1.90 -23.71
N ALA A 111 21.07 -1.96 -24.75
CA ALA A 111 20.24 -3.12 -25.08
C ALA A 111 19.47 -3.70 -23.87
N PRO A 112 18.50 -2.97 -23.29
CA PRO A 112 17.76 -3.37 -22.09
C PRO A 112 17.12 -4.75 -22.17
N ALA A 113 16.61 -5.14 -23.34
CA ALA A 113 15.99 -6.45 -23.56
C ALA A 113 16.91 -7.65 -23.24
N LYS A 114 18.23 -7.46 -23.42
CA LYS A 114 19.28 -8.46 -23.17
C LYS A 114 20.13 -8.13 -21.94
N SER A 115 19.68 -7.22 -21.10
CA SER A 115 20.39 -6.78 -19.91
C SER A 115 19.63 -7.17 -18.65
N LEU A 116 20.39 -7.45 -17.59
CA LEU A 116 19.84 -7.70 -16.26
C LEU A 116 20.35 -6.64 -15.28
N LEU A 117 19.43 -5.91 -14.65
CA LEU A 117 19.74 -5.08 -13.49
C LEU A 117 19.63 -5.91 -12.22
N ILE A 118 20.62 -5.78 -11.35
CA ILE A 118 20.68 -6.41 -10.04
C ILE A 118 20.76 -5.29 -9.03
N THR A 119 19.76 -5.18 -8.17
CA THR A 119 19.66 -4.11 -7.19
C THR A 119 19.14 -4.65 -5.86
N LYS A 120 19.24 -3.84 -4.82
CA LYS A 120 18.80 -4.13 -3.46
C LYS A 120 18.18 -2.90 -2.87
N GLY A 121 17.11 -3.11 -2.15
CA GLY A 121 16.33 -2.03 -1.59
C GLY A 121 17.07 -1.31 -0.49
N ASN A 122 16.67 -0.07 -0.28
CA ASN A 122 17.13 0.77 0.82
C ASN A 122 15.99 1.71 1.22
N THR A 123 15.85 1.98 2.51
CA THR A 123 14.78 2.82 3.05
C THR A 123 15.01 4.30 2.79
N ALA A 124 16.26 4.72 2.53
CA ALA A 124 16.64 6.12 2.38
C ALA A 124 16.93 6.50 0.90
N THR A 125 15.96 6.34 0.00
CA THR A 125 16.11 6.73 -1.42
C THR A 125 15.19 7.89 -1.81
N PRO A 126 15.66 8.85 -2.63
CA PRO A 126 14.78 9.87 -3.22
C PRO A 126 13.63 9.26 -4.01
N VAL A 127 12.51 9.98 -4.08
CA VAL A 127 11.42 9.69 -5.03
C VAL A 127 11.70 10.37 -6.38
N ILE A 128 11.05 9.94 -7.45
CA ILE A 128 11.25 10.56 -8.78
C ILE A 128 10.94 12.06 -8.76
N GLY A 129 9.97 12.49 -7.94
CA GLY A 129 9.65 13.91 -7.76
C GLY A 129 10.79 14.75 -7.19
N ASP A 130 11.72 14.17 -6.44
CA ASP A 130 12.86 14.90 -5.85
C ASP A 130 13.90 15.30 -6.91
N VAL A 131 13.88 14.64 -8.07
CA VAL A 131 14.77 14.90 -9.20
C VAL A 131 14.02 15.53 -10.38
N ALA A 132 12.87 16.15 -10.12
CA ALA A 132 12.08 16.86 -11.12
C ALA A 132 12.92 17.92 -11.85
N GLU A 133 12.70 18.04 -13.16
CA GLU A 133 13.34 18.99 -14.08
C GLU A 133 14.86 18.80 -14.24
N THR A 134 15.42 17.74 -13.67
CA THR A 134 16.83 17.41 -13.85
C THR A 134 17.06 16.66 -15.17
N PRO A 135 18.29 16.68 -15.72
CA PRO A 135 18.64 15.83 -16.85
C PRO A 135 18.39 14.33 -16.61
N PHE A 136 18.45 13.88 -15.35
CA PHE A 136 18.16 12.50 -14.98
C PHE A 136 16.70 12.14 -15.28
N GLU A 137 15.76 12.97 -14.83
CA GLU A 137 14.33 12.73 -15.02
C GLU A 137 13.94 12.82 -16.50
N ILE A 138 14.49 13.78 -17.25
CA ILE A 138 14.24 13.92 -18.69
C ILE A 138 14.66 12.65 -19.44
N ASN A 139 15.86 12.14 -19.17
CA ASN A 139 16.35 10.90 -19.79
C ASN A 139 15.57 9.67 -19.33
N LEU A 140 15.15 9.64 -18.07
CA LEU A 140 14.32 8.57 -17.54
C LEU A 140 12.95 8.54 -18.24
N ARG A 141 12.29 9.68 -18.41
CA ARG A 141 11.01 9.75 -19.16
C ARG A 141 11.15 9.26 -20.58
N ALA A 142 12.19 9.71 -21.30
CA ALA A 142 12.46 9.25 -22.66
C ALA A 142 12.67 7.72 -22.72
N PHE A 143 13.31 7.14 -21.70
CA PHE A 143 13.46 5.69 -21.61
C PHE A 143 12.12 4.98 -21.37
N MET A 144 11.26 5.48 -20.48
CA MET A 144 9.95 4.89 -20.21
C MET A 144 9.06 4.89 -21.47
N GLN A 145 9.06 5.99 -22.22
CA GLN A 145 8.34 6.14 -23.50
C GLN A 145 8.88 5.25 -24.62
N SER A 146 10.08 4.66 -24.48
CA SER A 146 10.59 3.70 -25.47
C SER A 146 9.91 2.33 -25.38
N HIS A 147 9.08 2.10 -24.36
CA HIS A 147 8.43 0.83 -24.02
C HIS A 147 9.40 -0.36 -23.86
N GLN A 148 10.69 -0.09 -23.70
CA GLN A 148 11.67 -1.12 -23.42
C GLN A 148 11.55 -1.56 -21.97
N LYS A 149 11.35 -2.87 -21.77
CA LYS A 149 11.37 -3.47 -20.43
C LYS A 149 12.78 -3.92 -20.07
N LEU A 150 13.16 -3.62 -18.84
CA LEU A 150 14.42 -4.05 -18.27
C LEU A 150 14.17 -5.21 -17.31
N ALA A 151 14.86 -6.34 -17.52
CA ALA A 151 14.84 -7.41 -16.51
C ALA A 151 15.58 -6.93 -15.26
N THR A 152 14.94 -7.10 -14.11
CA THR A 152 15.49 -6.62 -12.83
C THR A 152 15.32 -7.68 -11.76
N VAL A 153 16.40 -8.01 -11.06
CA VAL A 153 16.38 -8.81 -9.84
C VAL A 153 16.62 -7.89 -8.65
N GLU A 154 15.70 -7.93 -7.71
CA GLU A 154 15.74 -7.21 -6.45
C GLU A 154 16.07 -8.15 -5.29
N PHE A 155 17.08 -7.78 -4.52
CA PHE A 155 17.44 -8.43 -3.26
C PHE A 155 16.85 -7.65 -2.07
N GLY A 156 16.65 -8.34 -0.95
CA GLY A 156 16.16 -7.74 0.30
C GLY A 156 14.65 -7.88 0.51
N SER A 157 14.10 -7.24 1.55
CA SER A 157 12.68 -7.35 1.92
C SER A 157 11.78 -6.45 1.08
N GLU A 158 12.23 -5.21 0.81
CA GLU A 158 11.45 -4.21 0.11
C GLU A 158 12.29 -3.44 -0.91
N PRO A 159 11.78 -3.18 -2.13
CA PRO A 159 12.46 -2.33 -3.09
C PRO A 159 12.54 -0.87 -2.66
N SER A 160 13.54 -0.15 -3.18
CA SER A 160 13.66 1.31 -3.01
C SER A 160 12.47 2.05 -3.61
N ALA A 161 12.22 3.30 -3.17
CA ALA A 161 11.11 4.10 -3.70
C ALA A 161 11.22 4.33 -5.22
N TYR A 162 12.45 4.48 -5.71
CA TYR A 162 12.78 4.56 -7.12
C TYR A 162 12.36 3.29 -7.88
N ILE A 163 12.81 2.12 -7.42
CA ILE A 163 12.49 0.82 -8.06
C ILE A 163 10.99 0.51 -7.96
N LYS A 164 10.34 0.83 -6.84
CA LYS A 164 8.87 0.75 -6.67
C LYS A 164 8.16 1.53 -7.78
N THR A 165 8.58 2.77 -8.02
CA THR A 165 7.96 3.63 -9.05
C THR A 165 8.14 3.06 -10.45
N LEU A 166 9.35 2.60 -10.81
CA LEU A 166 9.60 1.99 -12.12
C LEU A 166 8.82 0.68 -12.33
N ARG A 167 8.65 -0.10 -11.26
CA ARG A 167 7.81 -1.31 -11.27
C ARG A 167 6.34 -0.95 -11.50
N GLU A 168 5.81 0.06 -10.81
CA GLU A 168 4.42 0.49 -11.00
C GLU A 168 4.16 0.99 -12.44
N TYR A 169 5.11 1.72 -13.01
CA TYR A 169 5.09 2.16 -14.40
C TYR A 169 5.39 1.06 -15.43
N ARG A 170 5.56 -0.21 -15.00
CA ARG A 170 5.80 -1.38 -15.86
C ARG A 170 7.04 -1.28 -16.76
N VAL A 171 8.02 -0.48 -16.32
CA VAL A 171 9.34 -0.33 -16.95
C VAL A 171 10.22 -1.57 -16.68
N LEU A 172 9.94 -2.28 -15.59
CA LEU A 172 10.75 -3.42 -15.13
C LEU A 172 10.01 -4.75 -15.28
N ASP A 173 10.68 -5.76 -15.85
CA ASP A 173 10.37 -7.16 -15.60
C ASP A 173 11.00 -7.54 -14.25
N PHE A 174 10.33 -7.10 -13.18
CA PHE A 174 10.83 -7.14 -11.80
C PHE A 174 10.67 -8.53 -11.18
N GLU A 175 11.72 -9.07 -10.58
CA GLU A 175 11.69 -10.29 -9.80
C GLU A 175 12.40 -10.12 -8.45
N LYS A 176 11.81 -10.63 -7.39
CA LYS A 176 12.44 -10.69 -6.07
C LYS A 176 13.11 -12.06 -5.92
N ALA A 177 14.38 -12.07 -5.53
CA ALA A 177 15.12 -13.32 -5.36
C ALA A 177 16.17 -13.23 -4.24
N ASP A 178 16.49 -14.37 -3.64
CA ASP A 178 17.69 -14.52 -2.82
C ASP A 178 18.91 -14.96 -3.66
N LEU A 179 20.09 -15.10 -3.01
CA LEU A 179 21.32 -15.47 -3.70
C LEU A 179 21.26 -16.88 -4.31
N SER A 180 20.54 -17.81 -3.68
CA SER A 180 20.38 -19.18 -4.15
C SER A 180 19.47 -19.23 -5.37
N GLU A 181 18.35 -18.53 -5.33
CA GLU A 181 17.44 -18.37 -6.46
C GLU A 181 18.10 -17.65 -7.64
N PHE A 182 18.88 -16.60 -7.36
CA PHE A 182 19.65 -15.88 -8.38
C PHE A 182 20.68 -16.78 -9.05
N ASP A 183 21.51 -17.50 -8.29
CA ASP A 183 22.51 -18.42 -8.86
C ASP A 183 21.84 -19.49 -9.74
N LYS A 184 20.69 -20.02 -9.30
CA LYS A 184 19.88 -20.95 -10.09
C LYS A 184 19.41 -20.31 -11.41
N MET A 185 18.81 -19.12 -11.37
CA MET A 185 18.33 -18.42 -12.56
C MET A 185 19.45 -18.16 -13.58
N ILE A 186 20.64 -17.76 -13.11
CA ILE A 186 21.78 -17.51 -13.99
C ILE A 186 22.32 -18.80 -14.61
N ARG A 187 22.44 -19.88 -13.84
CA ARG A 187 22.95 -21.17 -14.34
C ARG A 187 22.00 -21.87 -15.29
N GLU A 188 20.71 -21.81 -15.01
CA GLU A 188 19.67 -22.43 -15.84
C GLU A 188 19.27 -21.54 -17.03
N GLU A 189 19.85 -20.33 -17.12
CA GLU A 189 19.51 -19.33 -18.13
C GLU A 189 18.00 -19.09 -18.21
N SER A 190 17.36 -19.02 -17.04
CA SER A 190 15.92 -18.96 -16.88
C SER A 190 15.51 -17.69 -16.15
N PHE A 191 14.41 -17.08 -16.61
CA PHE A 191 13.84 -15.90 -15.97
C PHE A 191 12.31 -16.03 -15.92
N PRO A 192 11.64 -15.53 -14.87
CA PRO A 192 10.19 -15.60 -14.77
C PRO A 192 9.48 -14.87 -15.91
N VAL A 193 8.44 -15.51 -16.43
CA VAL A 193 7.55 -14.94 -17.45
C VAL A 193 6.65 -13.90 -16.78
N ASN A 194 6.57 -12.71 -17.36
CA ASN A 194 5.56 -11.74 -16.98
C ASN A 194 4.21 -12.16 -17.56
N GLN A 195 3.29 -12.60 -16.68
CA GLN A 195 1.94 -13.06 -17.07
C GLN A 195 0.90 -11.93 -17.12
N GLU A 196 1.32 -10.68 -16.91
CA GLU A 196 0.47 -9.52 -17.04
C GLU A 196 0.17 -9.21 -18.51
N ASN A 197 -1.10 -8.88 -18.81
CA ASN A 197 -1.55 -8.45 -20.13
C ASN A 197 -2.77 -7.53 -19.99
N GLU A 198 -3.43 -7.20 -21.11
CA GLU A 198 -4.59 -6.29 -21.09
C GLU A 198 -5.74 -6.77 -20.17
N LYS A 199 -5.91 -8.08 -20.01
CA LYS A 199 -6.96 -8.69 -19.20
C LYS A 199 -6.47 -9.25 -17.87
N ASN A 200 -5.17 -9.40 -17.67
CA ASN A 200 -4.59 -9.97 -16.45
C ASN A 200 -3.70 -8.95 -15.76
N LEU A 201 -4.05 -8.55 -14.55
CA LEU A 201 -3.18 -7.79 -13.65
C LEU A 201 -2.44 -8.75 -12.71
N LEU A 202 -1.11 -8.71 -12.74
CA LEU A 202 -0.28 -9.53 -11.87
C LEU A 202 0.04 -8.80 -10.55
N LEU A 203 -0.38 -9.38 -9.43
CA LEU A 203 -0.05 -8.94 -8.07
C LEU A 203 1.00 -9.88 -7.48
N LYS A 204 2.27 -9.70 -7.86
CA LYS A 204 3.38 -10.61 -7.52
C LYS A 204 3.51 -10.87 -6.02
N ASP A 205 3.48 -9.81 -5.20
CA ASP A 205 3.69 -9.94 -3.74
C ASP A 205 2.55 -10.69 -3.03
N ALA A 206 1.36 -10.71 -3.64
CA ALA A 206 0.21 -11.45 -3.13
C ALA A 206 0.09 -12.86 -3.75
N GLU A 207 0.93 -13.20 -4.72
CA GLU A 207 0.80 -14.41 -5.55
C GLU A 207 -0.58 -14.54 -6.22
N LEU A 208 -1.13 -13.42 -6.71
CA LEU A 208 -2.45 -13.35 -7.33
C LEU A 208 -2.40 -12.73 -8.72
N ILE A 209 -3.40 -13.09 -9.53
CA ILE A 209 -3.75 -12.42 -10.79
C ILE A 209 -5.20 -11.95 -10.65
N VAL A 210 -5.48 -10.69 -11.01
CA VAL A 210 -6.84 -10.20 -11.24
C VAL A 210 -7.13 -10.32 -12.73
N GLN A 211 -8.17 -11.08 -13.08
CA GLN A 211 -8.58 -11.32 -14.46
C GLN A 211 -9.84 -10.54 -14.80
N GLU A 212 -9.80 -9.76 -15.89
CA GLU A 212 -10.95 -9.14 -16.54
C GLU A 212 -11.52 -10.10 -17.59
N SER A 213 -12.84 -10.28 -17.59
CA SER A 213 -13.55 -11.05 -18.61
C SER A 213 -14.84 -10.36 -19.03
N ASP A 214 -15.28 -10.64 -20.25
CA ASP A 214 -16.55 -10.15 -20.81
C ASP A 214 -17.73 -11.05 -20.39
N ALA A 215 -17.47 -12.10 -19.60
CA ALA A 215 -18.47 -13.04 -19.15
C ALA A 215 -19.28 -12.45 -17.99
N GLN A 216 -20.60 -12.47 -18.10
CA GLN A 216 -21.48 -12.12 -16.99
C GLN A 216 -21.50 -13.26 -15.97
N SER A 217 -20.82 -13.09 -14.84
CA SER A 217 -20.89 -14.00 -13.69
C SER A 217 -21.53 -13.32 -12.48
N THR A 218 -22.57 -13.92 -11.92
CA THR A 218 -23.26 -13.40 -10.72
C THR A 218 -22.42 -13.73 -9.49
N GLY A 219 -21.49 -12.85 -9.14
CA GLY A 219 -20.67 -13.00 -7.94
C GLY A 219 -20.84 -11.85 -6.96
N LYS A 220 -20.51 -12.10 -5.68
CA LYS A 220 -20.53 -11.12 -4.59
C LYS A 220 -19.14 -10.60 -4.24
N ALA A 221 -18.18 -10.68 -5.15
CA ALA A 221 -16.84 -10.19 -4.87
C ALA A 221 -16.85 -8.66 -4.69
N PRO A 222 -15.91 -8.11 -3.89
CA PRO A 222 -15.87 -6.67 -3.61
C PRO A 222 -15.43 -5.85 -4.82
N ASP A 223 -15.85 -4.59 -4.85
CA ASP A 223 -15.49 -3.60 -5.87
C ASP A 223 -13.97 -3.29 -5.92
N HIS A 224 -13.24 -3.61 -4.85
CA HIS A 224 -11.78 -3.51 -4.77
C HIS A 224 -11.04 -4.23 -5.91
N LEU A 225 -11.63 -5.29 -6.48
CA LEU A 225 -11.08 -5.96 -7.66
C LEU A 225 -10.94 -5.01 -8.85
N PHE A 226 -12.01 -4.29 -9.17
CA PHE A 226 -11.99 -3.30 -10.22
C PHE A 226 -11.08 -2.12 -9.86
N ARG A 227 -11.08 -1.67 -8.58
CA ARG A 227 -10.20 -0.56 -8.14
C ARG A 227 -8.71 -0.89 -8.32
N LEU A 228 -8.28 -2.09 -7.93
CA LEU A 228 -6.90 -2.55 -8.12
C LEU A 228 -6.55 -2.63 -9.61
N PHE A 229 -7.46 -3.18 -10.40
CA PHE A 229 -7.28 -3.32 -11.84
C PHE A 229 -7.18 -1.97 -12.56
N ALA A 230 -8.08 -1.03 -12.23
CA ALA A 230 -8.07 0.33 -12.75
C ALA A 230 -6.82 1.10 -12.32
N TYR A 231 -6.40 0.98 -11.05
CA TYR A 231 -5.16 1.59 -10.56
C TYR A 231 -3.96 1.14 -11.38
N SER A 232 -3.80 -0.16 -11.60
CA SER A 232 -2.69 -0.66 -12.38
C SER A 232 -2.74 -0.22 -13.84
N ARG A 233 -3.92 -0.13 -14.46
CA ARG A 233 -4.07 0.40 -15.82
C ARG A 233 -3.63 1.85 -15.91
N VAL A 234 -4.04 2.68 -14.94
CA VAL A 234 -3.64 4.09 -14.85
C VAL A 234 -2.12 4.22 -14.70
N MET A 235 -1.51 3.47 -13.77
CA MET A 235 -0.06 3.52 -13.55
C MET A 235 0.74 3.05 -14.78
N LYS A 236 0.28 1.99 -15.45
CA LYS A 236 0.88 1.53 -16.71
C LYS A 236 0.80 2.61 -17.80
N ALA A 237 -0.37 3.22 -17.99
CA ALA A 237 -0.56 4.26 -18.99
C ALA A 237 0.35 5.49 -18.71
N ILE A 238 0.43 5.93 -17.45
CA ILE A 238 1.35 7.02 -17.05
C ILE A 238 2.80 6.67 -17.38
N GLY A 239 3.22 5.43 -17.17
CA GLY A 239 4.56 4.96 -17.50
C GLY A 239 4.84 4.93 -19.00
N GLU A 240 3.85 4.53 -19.80
CA GLU A 240 3.97 4.41 -21.25
C GLU A 240 4.02 5.77 -21.95
N THR A 241 3.20 6.71 -21.50
CA THR A 241 2.97 7.94 -22.25
C THR A 241 3.70 9.12 -21.63
N GLY A 242 3.90 9.11 -20.31
CA GLY A 242 4.21 10.31 -19.54
C GLY A 242 3.04 11.28 -19.64
N VAL A 243 2.57 11.87 -18.55
CA VAL A 243 1.35 12.72 -18.50
C VAL A 243 1.50 13.99 -19.38
N THR A 244 1.42 13.84 -20.70
CA THR A 244 1.82 14.85 -21.68
C THR A 244 0.86 14.95 -22.86
N GLU A 245 0.07 13.92 -23.15
CA GLU A 245 -0.98 13.98 -24.17
C GLU A 245 -2.37 14.16 -23.56
N VAL A 246 -3.02 15.28 -23.90
CA VAL A 246 -4.35 15.69 -23.39
C VAL A 246 -5.45 14.65 -23.66
N GLN A 247 -5.38 13.92 -24.78
CA GLN A 247 -6.38 12.89 -25.10
C GLN A 247 -6.22 11.61 -24.26
N GLU A 248 -4.99 11.24 -23.94
CA GLU A 248 -4.71 10.12 -23.06
C GLU A 248 -4.99 10.49 -21.61
N GLU A 249 -4.70 11.73 -21.22
CA GLU A 249 -5.07 12.32 -19.93
C GLU A 249 -6.57 12.16 -19.65
N ASP A 250 -7.45 12.47 -20.61
CA ASP A 250 -8.90 12.27 -20.48
C ASP A 250 -9.26 10.80 -20.25
N SER A 251 -8.65 9.86 -20.98
CA SER A 251 -8.96 8.42 -20.85
C SER A 251 -8.48 7.82 -19.51
N ILE A 252 -7.29 8.23 -19.06
CA ILE A 252 -6.67 7.79 -17.82
C ILE A 252 -7.42 8.41 -16.63
N MET A 253 -7.74 9.70 -16.70
CA MET A 253 -8.52 10.41 -15.68
C MET A 253 -9.94 9.85 -15.58
N ASN A 254 -10.58 9.51 -16.70
CA ASN A 254 -11.87 8.84 -16.68
C ASN A 254 -11.78 7.48 -15.99
N THR A 255 -10.77 6.67 -16.29
CA THR A 255 -10.57 5.37 -15.61
C THR A 255 -10.38 5.54 -14.10
N ALA A 256 -9.55 6.49 -13.68
CA ALA A 256 -9.33 6.79 -12.26
C ALA A 256 -10.60 7.30 -11.57
N SER A 257 -11.36 8.16 -12.24
CA SER A 257 -12.63 8.71 -11.76
C SER A 257 -13.71 7.63 -11.67
N GLU A 258 -13.81 6.73 -12.65
CA GLU A 258 -14.77 5.62 -12.67
C GLU A 258 -14.52 4.62 -11.54
N ALA A 259 -13.26 4.31 -11.26
CA ALA A 259 -12.87 3.43 -10.16
C ALA A 259 -12.81 4.14 -8.81
N HIS A 260 -12.96 5.47 -8.80
CA HIS A 260 -12.92 6.30 -7.60
C HIS A 260 -11.62 6.09 -6.79
N ILE A 261 -10.48 6.21 -7.48
CA ILE A 261 -9.12 6.00 -6.95
C ILE A 261 -8.27 7.27 -7.06
N VAL A 262 -7.31 7.42 -6.14
CA VAL A 262 -6.31 8.50 -6.14
C VAL A 262 -5.04 8.00 -6.82
N THR A 263 -4.55 8.78 -7.77
CA THR A 263 -3.39 8.47 -8.62
C THR A 263 -2.62 9.77 -8.91
N PRO A 264 -1.43 9.74 -9.53
CA PRO A 264 -0.73 10.97 -9.89
C PRO A 264 -1.55 11.94 -10.79
N VAL A 265 -2.59 11.45 -11.46
CA VAL A 265 -3.49 12.26 -12.32
C VAL A 265 -4.89 12.46 -11.73
N SER A 266 -5.14 12.00 -10.50
CA SER A 266 -6.44 12.16 -9.83
C SER A 266 -6.27 12.52 -8.35
N SER A 267 -6.94 13.59 -7.92
CA SER A 267 -6.95 14.03 -6.53
C SER A 267 -8.29 13.74 -5.87
N LEU A 268 -8.27 13.52 -4.56
CA LEU A 268 -9.48 13.47 -3.74
C LEU A 268 -9.69 14.83 -3.09
N ILE A 269 -10.81 15.48 -3.41
CA ILE A 269 -11.25 16.70 -2.73
C ILE A 269 -12.37 16.30 -1.79
N VAL A 270 -12.17 16.55 -0.50
CA VAL A 270 -13.20 16.36 0.52
C VAL A 270 -13.70 17.74 0.93
N LEU A 271 -14.95 18.04 0.59
CA LEU A 271 -15.64 19.25 1.05
C LEU A 271 -16.55 18.92 2.23
N GLU A 272 -16.74 19.88 3.13
CA GLU A 272 -17.46 19.68 4.39
C GLU A 272 -18.97 19.54 4.20
N THR A 273 -19.55 20.24 3.22
CA THR A 273 -21.00 20.27 3.02
C THR A 273 -21.42 20.01 1.57
N GLN A 274 -22.62 19.46 1.37
CA GLN A 274 -23.19 19.28 0.03
C GLN A 274 -23.34 20.62 -0.71
N ALA A 275 -23.63 21.70 0.02
CA ALA A 275 -23.70 23.04 -0.55
C ALA A 275 -22.36 23.50 -1.16
N ASP A 276 -21.23 23.04 -0.61
CA ASP A 276 -19.92 23.33 -1.18
C ASP A 276 -19.71 22.52 -2.47
N TYR A 277 -20.09 21.25 -2.51
CA TYR A 277 -20.05 20.46 -3.77
C TYR A 277 -20.89 21.11 -4.87
N ASP A 278 -22.10 21.55 -4.55
CA ASP A 278 -22.99 22.21 -5.50
C ASP A 278 -22.44 23.57 -5.95
N ARG A 279 -21.81 24.33 -5.03
CA ARG A 279 -21.13 25.60 -5.34
C ARG A 279 -19.97 25.42 -6.31
N PHE A 280 -19.23 24.32 -6.21
CA PHE A 280 -18.14 23.99 -7.13
C PHE A 280 -18.58 23.15 -8.34
N GLN A 281 -19.89 22.95 -8.52
CA GLN A 281 -20.46 22.19 -9.64
C GLN A 281 -19.91 20.75 -9.73
N ILE A 282 -19.58 20.16 -8.57
CA ILE A 282 -19.09 18.78 -8.47
C ILE A 282 -20.31 17.89 -8.27
N HIS A 283 -20.75 17.24 -9.35
CA HIS A 283 -21.91 16.35 -9.35
C HIS A 283 -21.50 14.88 -9.37
N ASP A 284 -22.20 14.06 -8.57
CA ASP A 284 -22.08 12.60 -8.60
C ASP A 284 -22.46 12.07 -9.99
N LYS A 285 -21.54 11.32 -10.60
CA LYS A 285 -21.80 10.61 -11.85
C LYS A 285 -22.42 9.24 -11.53
N PRO A 286 -23.60 8.90 -12.07
CA PRO A 286 -24.31 7.67 -11.71
C PRO A 286 -23.59 6.37 -12.14
N ASP A 287 -22.72 6.45 -13.16
CA ASP A 287 -22.03 5.28 -13.74
C ASP A 287 -20.62 5.03 -13.14
N HIS A 288 -20.30 5.67 -12.01
CA HIS A 288 -19.00 5.54 -11.34
C HIS A 288 -19.13 4.66 -10.09
N LEU A 289 -18.05 3.99 -9.69
CA LEU A 289 -17.97 3.50 -8.32
C LEU A 289 -18.10 4.71 -7.38
N LYS A 290 -18.96 4.58 -6.38
CA LYS A 290 -19.03 5.58 -5.32
C LYS A 290 -17.80 5.45 -4.43
N ASN A 291 -17.56 6.42 -3.56
CA ASN A 291 -16.76 6.20 -2.36
C ASN A 291 -17.11 4.82 -1.79
N ALA A 292 -16.11 3.98 -1.51
CA ALA A 292 -16.33 2.66 -0.93
C ALA A 292 -17.29 2.86 0.25
N ALA A 293 -18.53 2.39 0.07
CA ALA A 293 -19.60 2.87 0.92
C ALA A 293 -19.28 2.38 2.33
N ILE A 294 -19.10 3.32 3.26
CA ILE A 294 -19.14 3.04 4.71
C ILE A 294 -20.44 2.29 5.06
N ASN A 295 -21.46 2.31 4.19
CA ASN A 295 -22.70 1.58 4.36
C ASN A 295 -22.61 0.06 4.11
N GLN A 296 -21.45 -0.51 3.78
CA GLN A 296 -21.27 -1.98 3.71
C GLN A 296 -20.27 -2.56 4.74
N THR A 297 -19.54 -1.75 5.49
CA THR A 297 -18.71 -2.19 6.64
C THR A 297 -18.62 -1.18 7.79
N GLY A 298 -19.50 -0.18 7.82
CA GLY A 298 -19.68 0.75 8.94
C GLY A 298 -20.66 0.16 9.95
N ALA A 299 -20.14 -0.77 10.76
CA ALA A 299 -20.66 -1.22 12.05
C ALA A 299 -22.15 -0.97 12.31
N ALA A 300 -23.02 -1.82 11.74
CA ALA A 300 -24.14 -2.26 12.56
C ALA A 300 -23.49 -3.03 13.73
N PRO A 301 -23.74 -2.65 15.01
CA PRO A 301 -23.03 -3.26 16.11
C PRO A 301 -23.20 -4.78 16.02
N GLU A 302 -22.13 -5.53 16.23
CA GLU A 302 -22.27 -6.98 16.29
C GLU A 302 -23.22 -7.36 17.43
N PRO A 303 -23.90 -8.52 17.40
CA PRO A 303 -24.87 -8.90 18.43
C PRO A 303 -24.35 -8.75 19.88
N HIS A 304 -23.04 -8.90 20.08
CA HIS A 304 -22.39 -8.72 21.37
C HIS A 304 -22.12 -7.24 21.73
N GLU A 305 -21.92 -6.35 20.76
CA GLU A 305 -21.81 -4.90 20.97
C GLU A 305 -23.16 -4.29 21.35
N TRP A 306 -24.27 -4.79 20.78
CA TRP A 306 -25.62 -4.44 21.21
C TRP A 306 -25.86 -4.78 22.68
N VAL A 307 -25.39 -5.95 23.13
CA VAL A 307 -25.48 -6.35 24.53
C VAL A 307 -24.70 -5.38 25.42
N LEU A 308 -23.52 -4.93 24.99
CA LEU A 308 -22.71 -3.98 25.73
C LEU A 308 -23.39 -2.60 25.84
N ILE A 309 -23.98 -2.10 24.75
CA ILE A 309 -24.74 -0.85 24.73
C ILE A 309 -25.93 -0.94 25.70
N ILE A 310 -26.70 -2.03 25.65
CA ILE A 310 -27.83 -2.26 26.57
C ILE A 310 -27.36 -2.29 28.02
N LEU A 311 -26.23 -2.94 28.31
CA LEU A 311 -25.68 -3.04 29.66
C LEU A 311 -25.22 -1.68 30.19
N CYS A 312 -24.57 -0.86 29.35
CA CYS A 312 -24.22 0.52 29.69
C CYS A 312 -25.46 1.38 29.99
N VAL A 313 -26.51 1.29 29.16
CA VAL A 313 -27.76 2.01 29.38
C VAL A 313 -28.43 1.57 30.68
N LEU A 314 -28.46 0.27 30.98
CA LEU A 314 -28.99 -0.26 32.24
C LEU A 314 -28.18 0.21 33.46
N MET A 315 -26.85 0.28 33.35
CA MET A 315 -25.99 0.76 34.44
C MET A 315 -26.20 2.27 34.69
N LEU A 316 -26.32 3.07 33.63
CA LEU A 316 -26.63 4.50 33.73
C LEU A 316 -28.04 4.75 34.30
N ALA A 317 -29.03 3.99 33.83
CA ALA A 317 -30.39 4.04 34.37
C ALA A 317 -30.39 3.65 35.86
N TYR A 318 -29.70 2.58 36.22
CA TYR A 318 -29.57 2.16 37.61
C TYR A 318 -28.92 3.24 38.48
N ALA A 319 -27.84 3.87 38.04
CA ALA A 319 -27.20 4.98 38.76
C ALA A 319 -28.13 6.20 38.90
N ARG A 320 -28.87 6.54 37.83
CA ARG A 320 -29.82 7.66 37.80
C ARG A 320 -31.03 7.43 38.70
N PHE A 321 -31.56 6.21 38.78
CA PHE A 321 -32.76 5.86 39.55
C PHE A 321 -32.45 5.35 40.97
N ARG A 322 -31.19 5.06 41.31
CA ARG A 322 -30.77 4.70 42.68
C ARG A 322 -30.63 5.94 43.59
N THR A 323 -30.41 7.12 43.04
CA THR A 323 -30.16 8.35 43.81
C THR A 323 -31.38 9.02 44.49
N PRO A 324 -32.68 8.78 44.15
CA PRO A 324 -33.80 9.32 44.93
C PRO A 324 -34.24 8.45 46.11
N ILE A 325 -33.83 7.17 46.18
CA ILE A 325 -34.36 6.24 47.21
C ILE A 325 -33.61 6.37 48.54
N GLN A 326 -32.33 6.77 48.51
CA GLN A 326 -31.54 6.93 49.74
C GLN A 326 -31.80 8.27 50.46
N SER A 327 -32.22 9.33 49.76
CA SER A 327 -32.56 10.62 50.40
C SER A 327 -33.90 10.56 51.16
N MET A 328 -34.84 9.70 50.74
CA MET A 328 -36.13 9.52 51.43
C MET A 328 -36.01 8.69 52.72
N LEU A 329 -34.99 7.82 52.83
CA LEU A 329 -34.70 7.02 54.02
C LEU A 329 -33.92 7.80 55.09
N TRP A 330 -33.16 8.83 54.72
CA TRP A 330 -32.47 9.69 55.68
C TRP A 330 -33.41 10.69 56.37
N VAL A 331 -34.39 11.25 55.64
CA VAL A 331 -35.40 12.16 56.24
C VAL A 331 -36.32 11.42 57.22
N LYS A 332 -36.71 10.17 56.93
CA LYS A 332 -37.52 9.36 57.87
C LYS A 332 -36.76 8.94 59.14
N ARG A 333 -35.42 8.80 59.10
CA ARG A 333 -34.60 8.48 60.29
C ARG A 333 -34.28 9.69 61.17
N LEU A 334 -34.33 10.92 60.64
CA LEU A 334 -34.13 12.12 61.46
C LEU A 334 -35.40 12.52 62.23
N VAL A 335 -36.58 12.34 61.63
CA VAL A 335 -37.87 12.66 62.28
C VAL A 335 -38.23 11.63 63.37
N SER A 336 -37.77 10.38 63.27
CA SER A 336 -38.03 9.35 64.31
C SER A 336 -37.06 9.37 65.49
N ARG A 337 -36.01 10.21 65.49
CA ARG A 337 -35.01 10.32 66.58
C ARG A 337 -35.14 11.58 67.44
N PHE A 338 -36.05 12.49 67.11
CA PHE A 338 -36.28 13.74 67.86
C PHE A 338 -37.70 13.90 68.43
N GLY A 339 -38.48 12.82 68.48
CA GLY A 339 -39.87 12.83 68.93
C GLY A 339 -40.12 12.00 70.19
N MET A 340 -39.39 12.20 71.27
CA MET A 340 -39.83 11.85 72.64
C MET A 340 -38.84 12.40 73.67
N LEU A 341 -39.15 13.56 74.25
CA LEU A 341 -38.96 13.91 75.67
C LEU A 341 -39.54 15.31 75.91
N THR A 342 -40.75 15.33 76.49
CA THR A 342 -41.26 16.21 77.54
C THR A 342 -40.72 17.65 77.58
N GLY A 343 -41.51 18.70 77.40
CA GLY A 343 -42.58 19.05 78.35
C GLY A 343 -42.01 19.59 79.67
N ASN A 344 -41.56 20.85 79.72
CA ASN A 344 -41.90 21.79 80.80
C ASN A 344 -41.48 23.25 80.48
N THR A 345 -42.47 24.14 80.50
CA THR A 345 -42.52 25.59 80.79
C THR A 345 -41.26 26.48 80.63
N ARG A 346 -41.38 27.54 79.80
CA ARG A 346 -41.68 28.92 80.24
C ARG A 346 -41.79 29.88 79.05
N SER A 347 -42.75 30.78 79.18
CA SER A 347 -43.08 31.90 78.29
C SER A 347 -41.92 32.85 78.04
N ILE A 348 -41.79 33.39 76.83
CA ILE A 348 -41.43 34.79 76.57
C ILE A 348 -42.17 35.26 75.32
N SER A 349 -42.63 36.50 75.40
CA SER A 349 -43.63 37.21 74.59
C SER A 349 -43.22 37.57 73.16
N TRP A 350 -44.25 37.66 72.33
CA TRP A 350 -44.31 38.33 71.03
C TRP A 350 -43.83 39.78 71.04
N VAL A 351 -43.16 40.21 69.96
CA VAL A 351 -43.41 41.50 69.30
C VAL A 351 -43.25 41.29 67.78
N TRP A 352 -44.31 41.60 67.04
CA TRP A 352 -44.31 41.72 65.59
C TRP A 352 -43.66 43.04 65.14
N ARG A 353 -42.80 42.97 64.12
CA ARG A 353 -42.82 43.87 62.96
C ARG A 353 -42.12 43.22 61.78
#